data_AF-A0A7R7BTZ8-F1
#
_entry.id   AF-A0A7R7BTZ8-F1
#
_cell.length_a   1.000
_cell.length_b   1.000
_cell.length_c   1.000
_cell.angle_alpha   90.00
_cell.angle_beta   90.00
_cell.angle_gamma   90.00
#
_symmetry.space_group_name_H-M   'P 1'
#
loop_
_entity.id
_entity.type
_entity.pdbx_description
1 polymer ?
#
loop_
_entity_poly.entity_id
_entity_poly.type
_entity_poly.pdbx_seq_one_letter_code
_entity_poly.pdbx_strand_id
1 'polypeptide(L)'
;MPASDNPPFPAALRLFSVAVIIVLIVGAGLFFAPELVKPRWPWAVTPFNARFLGGFYTAEMVVMAALLVWNRWSPGRLVLVMAFIFTAIVSVASFINLGYFNFERKAPWLWFLVYLASVAVSGLFLWRAKAPPSAKGVTLNPVWRRYMPVESAILGLYGVGLLLFPLTFGSIWPWPIDAFHAQVYSAIFLAGAGRYISRLDKRAARGTAGARLGAVSGWPACRPWPRYHRRCSAPDRLDGDRDIVLARPFRLDRHQRRLQTLRRLPVFSLAIGIGCGDGWIFR
;
A
#
# COMPACT_ATOMS: atom_id res chain seq x y z
N MET A 1 20.87 20.69 0.79
CA MET A 1 19.41 20.85 1.06
C MET A 1 18.95 19.61 1.83
N PRO A 2 18.23 19.73 2.96
CA PRO A 2 17.68 18.57 3.64
C PRO A 2 16.71 17.86 2.69
N ALA A 3 16.92 16.56 2.47
CA ALA A 3 16.06 15.75 1.62
C ALA A 3 14.62 15.81 2.15
N SER A 4 13.64 16.10 1.28
CA SER A 4 12.24 16.09 1.72
C SER A 4 11.85 14.71 2.22
N ASP A 5 11.15 14.62 3.35
CA ASP A 5 10.64 13.36 3.92
C ASP A 5 9.73 12.56 2.97
N ASN A 6 9.27 13.16 1.87
CA ASN A 6 8.43 12.54 0.85
C ASN A 6 8.80 13.05 -0.55
N PRO A 7 9.85 12.48 -1.18
CA PRO A 7 10.30 12.91 -2.49
C PRO A 7 9.26 12.65 -3.58
N PRO A 8 9.40 13.31 -4.74
CA PRO A 8 8.53 13.05 -5.88
C PRO A 8 8.69 11.61 -6.39
N PHE A 9 7.67 11.14 -7.10
CA PHE A 9 7.67 9.80 -7.68
C PHE A 9 8.73 9.71 -8.80
N PRO A 10 9.61 8.69 -8.81
CA PRO A 10 10.67 8.57 -9.81
C PRO A 10 10.15 8.65 -11.25
N ALA A 11 10.90 9.30 -12.15
CA ALA A 11 10.47 9.52 -13.54
C ALA A 11 10.13 8.21 -14.28
N ALA A 12 10.97 7.18 -14.12
CA ALA A 12 10.73 5.87 -14.72
C ALA A 12 9.44 5.21 -14.20
N LEU A 13 9.12 5.36 -12.92
CA LEU A 13 7.86 4.86 -12.35
C LEU A 13 6.65 5.66 -12.83
N ARG A 14 6.80 6.98 -13.06
CA ARG A 14 5.74 7.78 -13.68
C ARG A 14 5.45 7.31 -15.10
N LEU A 15 6.50 7.08 -15.90
CA LEU A 15 6.34 6.55 -17.26
C LEU A 15 5.67 5.17 -17.25
N PHE A 16 6.09 4.30 -16.32
CA PHE A 16 5.44 3.01 -16.11
C PHE A 16 3.96 3.16 -15.73
N SER A 17 3.62 4.06 -14.81
CA SER A 17 2.22 4.35 -14.45
C SER A 17 1.38 4.87 -15.63
N VAL A 18 1.96 5.69 -16.52
CA VAL A 18 1.28 6.11 -17.76
C VAL A 18 1.02 4.91 -18.66
N ALA A 19 2.01 4.03 -18.85
CA ALA A 19 1.82 2.80 -19.62
C ALA A 19 0.73 1.90 -19.03
N VAL A 20 0.69 1.78 -17.70
CA VAL A 20 -0.37 1.04 -16.98
C VAL A 20 -1.74 1.68 -17.24
N ILE A 21 -1.87 3.01 -17.17
CA ILE A 21 -3.14 3.71 -17.48
C ILE A 21 -3.62 3.38 -18.90
N ILE A 22 -2.72 3.37 -19.89
CA ILE A 22 -3.08 3.05 -21.28
C ILE A 22 -3.67 1.63 -21.38
N VAL A 23 -3.09 0.66 -20.68
CA VAL A 23 -3.62 -0.70 -20.62
C VAL A 23 -4.97 -0.74 -19.90
N LEU A 24 -5.10 -0.01 -18.79
CA LEU A 24 -6.34 0.05 -18.01
C LEU A 24 -7.51 0.65 -18.79
N ILE A 25 -7.27 1.51 -19.80
CA ILE A 25 -8.32 1.98 -20.72
C ILE A 25 -8.96 0.81 -21.47
N VAL A 26 -8.17 -0.18 -21.91
CA VAL A 26 -8.69 -1.40 -22.54
C VAL A 26 -9.54 -2.19 -21.54
N GLY A 27 -9.06 -2.32 -20.30
CA GLY A 27 -9.81 -2.94 -19.21
C GLY A 27 -11.13 -2.23 -18.89
N ALA A 28 -11.13 -0.89 -18.79
CA ALA A 28 -12.31 -0.06 -18.60
C ALA A 28 -13.33 -0.23 -19.74
N GLY A 29 -12.86 -0.52 -20.94
CA GLY A 29 -13.73 -0.88 -22.06
C GLY A 29 -14.61 -2.11 -21.81
N LEU A 30 -14.23 -3.04 -20.93
CA LEU A 30 -15.13 -4.12 -20.50
C LEU A 30 -16.36 -3.61 -19.73
N PHE A 31 -16.27 -2.45 -19.08
CA PHE A 31 -17.38 -1.83 -18.38
C PHE A 31 -18.26 -1.02 -19.32
N PHE A 32 -17.64 -0.12 -20.10
CA PHE A 32 -18.37 0.85 -20.94
C PHE A 32 -18.78 0.31 -22.31
N ALA A 33 -17.99 -0.59 -22.89
CA ALA A 33 -18.20 -1.15 -24.23
C ALA A 33 -17.89 -2.66 -24.28
N PRO A 34 -18.58 -3.49 -23.47
CA PRO A 34 -18.29 -4.93 -23.37
C PRO A 34 -18.39 -5.65 -24.72
N GLU A 35 -19.30 -5.27 -25.59
CA GLU A 35 -19.47 -5.88 -26.93
C GLU A 35 -18.23 -5.74 -27.82
N LEU A 36 -17.44 -4.68 -27.62
CA LEU A 36 -16.19 -4.46 -28.38
C LEU A 36 -15.01 -5.19 -27.75
N VAL A 37 -14.91 -5.18 -26.42
CA VAL A 37 -13.70 -5.67 -25.73
C VAL A 37 -13.77 -7.16 -25.41
N LYS A 38 -14.93 -7.67 -25.01
CA LYS A 38 -15.12 -9.08 -24.62
C LYS A 38 -14.68 -10.08 -25.71
N PRO A 39 -14.98 -9.89 -27.02
CA PRO A 39 -14.52 -10.83 -28.05
C PRO A 39 -12.99 -10.85 -28.24
N ARG A 40 -12.32 -9.74 -27.88
CA ARG A 40 -10.87 -9.55 -27.97
C ARG A 40 -10.16 -9.90 -26.67
N TRP A 41 -10.90 -10.21 -25.62
CA TRP A 41 -10.35 -10.55 -24.33
C TRP A 41 -9.63 -11.92 -24.40
N PRO A 42 -8.57 -12.14 -23.60
CA PRO A 42 -7.73 -13.33 -23.77
C PRO A 42 -8.44 -14.66 -23.47
N TRP A 43 -9.46 -14.63 -22.62
CA TRP A 43 -10.32 -15.78 -22.27
C TRP A 43 -11.80 -15.39 -22.30
N ALA A 44 -12.69 -16.38 -22.20
CA ALA A 44 -14.13 -16.16 -22.20
C ALA A 44 -14.62 -15.56 -20.88
N VAL A 45 -15.36 -14.45 -20.95
CA VAL A 45 -15.87 -13.74 -19.78
C VAL A 45 -17.40 -13.59 -19.89
N THR A 46 -18.13 -13.94 -18.84
CA THR A 46 -19.59 -13.70 -18.79
C THR A 46 -19.88 -12.19 -18.74
N PRO A 47 -21.06 -11.72 -19.20
CA PRO A 47 -21.36 -10.29 -19.26
C PRO A 47 -21.21 -9.57 -17.92
N PHE A 48 -21.62 -10.24 -16.83
CA PHE A 48 -21.49 -9.68 -15.48
C PHE A 48 -20.03 -9.62 -15.01
N ASN A 49 -19.25 -10.69 -15.23
CA ASN A 49 -17.81 -10.72 -14.94
C ASN A 49 -17.04 -9.65 -15.71
N ALA A 50 -17.41 -9.40 -16.98
CA ALA A 50 -16.79 -8.37 -17.80
C ALA A 50 -16.97 -6.98 -17.18
N ARG A 51 -18.20 -6.63 -16.78
CA ARG A 51 -18.48 -5.37 -16.10
C ARG A 51 -17.77 -5.28 -14.76
N PHE A 52 -17.77 -6.35 -13.95
CA PHE A 52 -17.05 -6.36 -12.68
C PHE A 52 -15.55 -6.07 -12.87
N LEU A 53 -14.88 -6.79 -13.77
CA LEU A 53 -13.47 -6.56 -14.11
C LEU A 53 -13.23 -5.15 -14.65
N GLY A 54 -14.09 -4.68 -15.56
CA GLY A 54 -13.96 -3.34 -16.12
C GLY A 54 -14.13 -2.24 -15.07
N GLY A 55 -15.03 -2.41 -14.10
CA GLY A 55 -15.19 -1.51 -12.97
C GLY A 55 -13.94 -1.48 -12.08
N PHE A 56 -13.37 -2.65 -11.80
CA PHE A 56 -12.11 -2.75 -11.05
C PHE A 56 -10.95 -2.04 -11.78
N TYR A 57 -10.75 -2.29 -13.08
CA TYR A 57 -9.72 -1.61 -13.86
C TYR A 57 -9.95 -0.10 -13.97
N THR A 58 -11.21 0.34 -14.04
CA THR A 58 -11.55 1.77 -14.03
C THR A 58 -11.20 2.41 -12.69
N ALA A 59 -11.48 1.74 -11.57
CA ALA A 59 -11.08 2.23 -10.25
C ALA A 59 -9.55 2.32 -10.11
N GLU A 60 -8.82 1.32 -10.60
CA GLU A 60 -7.35 1.34 -10.64
C GLU A 60 -6.83 2.49 -11.50
N MET A 61 -7.45 2.75 -12.65
CA MET A 61 -7.08 3.84 -13.55
C MET A 61 -7.17 5.20 -12.84
N VAL A 62 -8.25 5.43 -12.08
CA VAL A 62 -8.42 6.66 -11.28
C VAL A 62 -7.35 6.77 -10.20
N VAL A 63 -7.02 5.68 -9.51
CA VAL A 63 -5.94 5.65 -8.50
C VAL A 63 -4.58 5.98 -9.12
N MET A 64 -4.28 5.41 -10.29
CA MET A 64 -3.04 5.68 -11.02
C MET A 64 -2.97 7.12 -11.52
N ALA A 65 -4.07 7.68 -12.02
CA ALA A 65 -4.15 9.08 -12.41
C ALA A 65 -3.93 10.02 -11.20
N ALA A 66 -4.59 9.75 -10.07
CA ALA A 66 -4.40 10.51 -8.83
C ALA A 66 -2.94 10.42 -8.32
N LEU A 67 -2.31 9.26 -8.46
CA LEU A 67 -0.90 9.06 -8.12
C LEU A 67 0.03 9.97 -8.95
N LEU A 68 -0.22 10.08 -10.25
CA LEU A 68 0.55 10.94 -11.15
C LEU A 68 0.33 12.43 -10.84
N VAL A 69 -0.90 12.83 -10.49
CA VAL A 69 -1.24 14.21 -10.11
C VAL A 69 -0.58 14.60 -8.80
N TRP A 70 -0.66 13.76 -7.76
CA TRP A 70 -0.05 14.08 -6.46
C TRP A 70 1.47 13.91 -6.45
N ASN A 71 2.00 12.98 -7.26
CA ASN A 71 3.42 12.77 -7.49
C ASN A 71 4.23 12.63 -6.19
N ARG A 72 3.78 11.77 -5.26
CA ARG A 72 4.44 11.53 -3.97
C ARG A 72 4.84 10.07 -3.78
N TRP A 73 6.04 9.85 -3.27
CA TRP A 73 6.59 8.50 -3.03
C TRP A 73 5.79 7.67 -2.01
N SER A 74 5.36 8.26 -0.89
CA SER A 74 4.65 7.53 0.17
C SER A 74 3.37 6.80 -0.29
N PRO A 75 2.41 7.48 -0.96
CA PRO A 75 1.25 6.79 -1.55
C PRO A 75 1.65 5.93 -2.76
N GLY A 76 2.58 6.36 -3.60
CA GLY A 76 3.04 5.57 -4.75
C GLY A 76 3.65 4.23 -4.38
N ARG A 77 4.39 4.17 -3.27
CA ARG A 77 4.92 2.93 -2.72
C ARG A 77 3.80 1.98 -2.27
N LEU A 78 2.70 2.50 -1.72
CA LEU A 78 1.55 1.66 -1.39
C LEU A 78 1.03 1.00 -2.66
N VAL A 79 0.69 1.81 -3.66
CA VAL A 79 0.14 1.36 -4.94
C VAL A 79 1.09 0.36 -5.61
N LEU A 80 2.40 0.62 -5.59
CA LEU A 80 3.40 -0.29 -6.15
C LEU A 80 3.42 -1.67 -5.48
N VAL A 81 3.26 -1.74 -4.15
CA VAL A 81 3.15 -3.03 -3.43
C VAL A 81 1.84 -3.73 -3.80
N MET A 82 0.71 -3.01 -3.85
CA MET A 82 -0.57 -3.59 -4.24
C MET A 82 -0.50 -4.15 -5.67
N ALA A 83 0.06 -3.36 -6.60
CA ALA A 83 0.23 -3.73 -8.00
C ALA A 83 1.14 -4.96 -8.15
N PHE A 84 2.24 -5.03 -7.40
CA PHE A 84 3.11 -6.21 -7.41
C PHE A 84 2.37 -7.47 -6.94
N ILE A 85 1.65 -7.41 -5.81
CA ILE A 85 0.89 -8.55 -5.28
C ILE A 85 -0.19 -8.97 -6.27
N PHE A 86 -0.97 -8.01 -6.77
CA PHE A 86 -2.04 -8.25 -7.74
C PHE A 86 -1.49 -8.93 -9.00
N THR A 87 -0.50 -8.31 -9.64
CA THR A 87 0.06 -8.81 -10.89
C THR A 87 0.75 -10.16 -10.71
N ALA A 88 1.43 -10.40 -9.59
CA ALA A 88 2.07 -11.68 -9.31
C ALA A 88 1.04 -12.81 -9.15
N ILE A 89 -0.02 -12.59 -8.37
CA ILE A 89 -1.08 -13.58 -8.18
C ILE A 89 -1.79 -13.86 -9.50
N VAL A 90 -2.15 -12.82 -10.27
CA VAL A 90 -2.82 -12.99 -11.56
C VAL A 90 -1.90 -13.71 -12.56
N SER A 91 -0.60 -13.41 -12.59
CA SER A 91 0.36 -14.14 -13.42
C SER A 91 0.39 -15.62 -13.05
N VAL A 92 0.54 -15.95 -11.76
CA VAL A 92 0.59 -17.35 -11.29
C VAL A 92 -0.73 -18.07 -11.60
N ALA A 93 -1.88 -17.45 -11.32
CA ALA A 93 -3.18 -18.02 -11.65
C ALA A 93 -3.34 -18.25 -13.16
N SER A 94 -2.84 -17.33 -14.01
CA SER A 94 -2.87 -17.48 -15.46
C SER A 94 -1.98 -18.64 -15.94
N PHE A 95 -0.81 -18.85 -15.32
CA PHE A 95 0.07 -19.97 -15.64
C PHE A 95 -0.48 -21.33 -15.19
N ILE A 96 -1.20 -21.38 -14.06
CA ILE A 96 -1.85 -22.61 -13.61
C ILE A 96 -3.02 -22.97 -14.54
N ASN A 97 -3.71 -21.97 -15.10
CA ASN A 97 -4.92 -22.13 -15.87
C ASN A 97 -4.74 -21.82 -17.37
N LEU A 98 -3.62 -22.28 -17.96
CA LEU A 98 -3.32 -22.04 -19.38
C LEU A 98 -4.42 -22.53 -20.33
N GLY A 99 -5.19 -23.55 -19.94
CA GLY A 99 -6.30 -24.09 -20.73
C GLY A 99 -7.44 -23.10 -21.04
N TYR A 100 -7.55 -21.99 -20.31
CA TYR A 100 -8.55 -20.95 -20.59
C TYR A 100 -8.14 -19.99 -21.72
N PHE A 101 -6.85 -20.00 -22.11
CA PHE A 101 -6.30 -19.07 -23.08
C PHE A 101 -6.17 -19.74 -24.45
N ASN A 102 -6.70 -19.09 -25.50
CA ASN A 102 -6.46 -19.52 -26.88
C ASN A 102 -5.24 -18.79 -27.46
N PHE A 103 -4.09 -19.48 -27.47
CA PHE A 103 -2.79 -18.98 -27.94
C PHE A 103 -2.67 -18.80 -29.46
N GLU A 104 -3.65 -19.20 -30.26
CA GLU A 104 -3.74 -18.83 -31.68
C GLU A 104 -3.99 -17.32 -31.85
N ARG A 105 -4.55 -16.68 -30.82
CA ARG A 105 -4.81 -15.24 -30.79
C ARG A 105 -3.65 -14.49 -30.15
N LYS A 106 -3.44 -13.25 -30.55
CA LYS A 106 -2.40 -12.36 -29.97
C LYS A 106 -2.74 -11.88 -28.54
N ALA A 107 -4.01 -11.91 -28.15
CA ALA A 107 -4.48 -11.37 -26.86
C ALA A 107 -3.85 -12.05 -25.62
N PRO A 108 -3.80 -13.39 -25.52
CA PRO A 108 -3.09 -14.06 -24.42
C PRO A 108 -1.60 -13.71 -24.33
N TRP A 109 -0.89 -13.64 -25.45
CA TRP A 109 0.52 -13.26 -25.45
C TRP A 109 0.72 -11.84 -24.89
N LEU A 110 -0.13 -10.90 -25.30
CA LEU A 110 -0.11 -9.54 -24.76
C LEU A 110 -0.44 -9.51 -23.26
N TRP A 111 -1.41 -10.33 -22.82
CA TRP A 111 -1.76 -10.49 -21.41
C TRP A 111 -0.56 -10.93 -20.57
N PHE A 112 0.10 -12.03 -20.95
CA PHE A 112 1.28 -12.53 -20.25
C PHE A 112 2.41 -11.51 -20.26
N LEU A 113 2.67 -10.86 -21.39
CA LEU A 113 3.70 -9.83 -21.51
C LEU A 113 3.43 -8.68 -20.52
N VAL A 114 2.21 -8.13 -20.51
CA VAL A 114 1.84 -7.01 -19.63
C VAL A 114 1.96 -7.39 -18.16
N TYR A 115 1.42 -8.55 -17.77
CA TYR A 115 1.42 -8.96 -16.37
C TYR A 115 2.83 -9.32 -15.88
N LEU A 116 3.61 -10.07 -16.66
CA LEU A 116 4.99 -10.43 -16.29
C LEU A 116 5.91 -9.21 -16.27
N ALA A 117 5.79 -8.30 -17.24
CA ALA A 117 6.53 -7.06 -17.23
C ALA A 117 6.15 -6.21 -16.01
N SER A 118 4.88 -6.17 -15.64
CA SER A 118 4.42 -5.44 -14.46
C SER A 118 4.97 -6.03 -13.16
N VAL A 119 5.03 -7.35 -13.03
CA VAL A 119 5.68 -8.04 -11.91
C VAL A 119 7.17 -7.70 -11.85
N ALA A 120 7.87 -7.81 -12.98
CA ALA A 120 9.31 -7.57 -13.06
C ALA A 120 9.65 -6.11 -12.71
N VAL A 121 8.96 -5.15 -13.32
CA VAL A 121 9.17 -3.71 -13.07
C VAL A 121 8.84 -3.37 -11.63
N SER A 122 7.67 -3.77 -11.13
CA SER A 122 7.26 -3.44 -9.76
C SER A 122 8.17 -4.09 -8.73
N GLY A 123 8.54 -5.36 -8.93
CA GLY A 123 9.48 -6.09 -8.07
C GLY A 123 10.87 -5.46 -8.07
N LEU A 124 11.39 -5.07 -9.24
CA LEU A 124 12.69 -4.41 -9.37
C LEU A 124 12.72 -3.07 -8.63
N PHE A 125 11.67 -2.26 -8.75
CA PHE A 125 11.59 -0.98 -8.03
C PHE A 125 11.44 -1.18 -6.52
N LEU A 126 10.66 -2.16 -6.07
CA LEU A 126 10.55 -2.50 -4.64
C LEU A 126 11.88 -3.01 -4.08
N TRP A 127 12.62 -3.82 -4.85
CA TRP A 127 13.94 -4.32 -4.48
C TRP A 127 14.98 -3.20 -4.42
N ARG A 128 15.00 -2.30 -5.41
CA ARG A 128 15.93 -1.15 -5.43
C ARG A 128 15.62 -0.12 -4.36
N ALA A 129 14.34 0.09 -4.04
CA ALA A 129 13.92 1.06 -3.06
C ALA A 129 14.10 0.57 -1.60
N LYS A 130 15.14 -0.23 -1.28
CA LYS A 130 15.43 -0.77 0.07
C LYS A 130 15.22 0.34 1.12
N ALA A 131 14.06 0.24 1.77
CA ALA A 131 13.33 1.18 2.63
C ALA A 131 13.93 2.57 2.94
N PRO A 132 13.54 3.63 2.20
CA PRO A 132 13.43 4.97 2.78
C PRO A 132 12.37 4.98 3.90
N PRO A 133 12.54 5.83 4.94
CA PRO A 133 11.53 6.01 5.99
C PRO A 133 10.18 6.33 5.38
N SER A 134 9.12 5.70 5.89
CA SER A 134 7.77 6.19 5.61
C SER A 134 7.71 7.64 6.06
N ALA A 135 7.18 8.53 5.22
CA ALA A 135 6.80 9.86 5.66
C ALA A 135 6.00 9.74 6.96
N LYS A 136 6.23 10.66 7.92
CA LYS A 136 5.53 10.65 9.21
C LYS A 136 4.02 10.51 8.96
N GLY A 137 3.46 9.41 9.44
CA GLY A 137 2.06 9.09 9.19
C GLY A 137 1.15 10.05 9.95
N VAL A 138 -0.04 10.29 9.39
CA VAL A 138 -1.13 10.91 10.13
C VAL A 138 -1.58 9.93 11.23
N THR A 139 -1.80 10.43 12.44
CA THR A 139 -2.40 9.64 13.52
C THR A 139 -3.85 9.35 13.16
N LEU A 140 -4.18 8.08 12.92
CA LEU A 140 -5.57 7.67 12.70
C LEU A 140 -6.34 7.72 14.02
N ASN A 141 -7.61 8.10 13.94
CA ASN A 141 -8.58 7.93 15.03
C ASN A 141 -8.52 6.47 15.56
N PRO A 142 -8.55 6.24 16.88
CA PRO A 142 -8.56 4.90 17.48
C PRO A 142 -9.55 3.91 16.84
N VAL A 143 -10.74 4.37 16.43
CA VAL A 143 -11.75 3.54 15.75
C VAL A 143 -11.21 3.02 14.41
N TRP A 144 -10.76 3.93 13.54
CA TRP A 144 -10.16 3.59 12.24
C TRP A 144 -8.90 2.74 12.38
N ARG A 145 -8.13 2.94 13.45
CA ARG A 145 -6.93 2.15 13.76
C ARG A 145 -7.24 0.68 14.07
N ARG A 146 -8.45 0.37 14.56
CA ARG A 146 -8.91 -1.01 14.80
C ARG A 146 -9.70 -1.57 13.62
N TYR A 147 -10.54 -0.76 12.99
CA TYR A 147 -11.37 -1.18 11.86
C TYR A 147 -10.55 -1.65 10.64
N MET A 148 -9.62 -0.81 10.18
CA MET A 148 -8.80 -1.08 8.98
C MET A 148 -8.04 -2.43 9.02
N PRO A 149 -7.36 -2.81 10.13
CA PRO A 149 -6.75 -4.13 10.22
C PRO A 149 -7.75 -5.28 10.16
N VAL A 150 -8.90 -5.15 10.83
CA VAL A 150 -9.91 -6.20 10.89
C VAL A 150 -10.51 -6.41 9.50
N GLU A 151 -10.88 -5.34 8.81
CA GLU A 151 -11.35 -5.37 7.43
C GLU A 151 -10.30 -6.00 6.50
N SER A 152 -9.05 -5.55 6.59
CA SER A 152 -7.94 -6.12 5.79
C SER A 152 -7.73 -7.61 6.06
N ALA A 153 -7.91 -8.06 7.30
CA ALA A 153 -7.77 -9.46 7.68
C ALA A 153 -8.93 -10.31 7.14
N ILE A 154 -10.17 -9.81 7.24
CA ILE A 154 -11.36 -10.49 6.71
C ILE A 154 -11.27 -10.63 5.19
N LEU A 155 -10.98 -9.53 4.48
CA LEU A 155 -10.82 -9.54 3.02
C LEU A 155 -9.62 -10.38 2.61
N GLY A 156 -8.50 -10.29 3.33
CA GLY A 156 -7.31 -11.10 3.08
C GLY A 156 -7.59 -12.60 3.23
N LEU A 157 -8.29 -13.02 4.29
CA LEU A 157 -8.70 -14.41 4.50
C LEU A 157 -9.63 -14.89 3.39
N TYR A 158 -10.59 -14.06 2.98
CA TYR A 158 -11.48 -14.36 1.86
C TYR A 158 -10.69 -14.53 0.55
N GLY A 159 -9.73 -13.64 0.28
CA GLY A 159 -8.81 -13.74 -0.85
C GLY A 159 -7.97 -15.02 -0.83
N VAL A 160 -7.38 -15.39 0.31
CA VAL A 160 -6.66 -16.69 0.44
C VAL A 160 -7.60 -17.86 0.15
N GLY A 161 -8.83 -17.80 0.67
CA GLY A 161 -9.87 -18.79 0.41
C GLY A 161 -10.19 -18.95 -1.07
N LEU A 162 -10.38 -17.83 -1.79
CA LEU A 162 -10.62 -17.84 -3.24
C LEU A 162 -9.43 -18.37 -4.05
N LEU A 163 -8.20 -18.16 -3.57
CA LEU A 163 -7.00 -18.61 -4.27
C LEU A 163 -6.78 -20.12 -4.10
N LEU A 164 -6.93 -20.64 -2.88
CA LEU A 164 -6.61 -22.04 -2.53
C LEU A 164 -7.82 -22.98 -2.65
N PHE A 165 -9.02 -22.50 -2.36
CA PHE A 165 -10.27 -23.27 -2.36
C PHE A 165 -11.34 -22.56 -3.22
N PRO A 166 -11.07 -22.34 -4.51
CA PRO A 166 -11.87 -21.46 -5.36
C PRO A 166 -13.34 -21.89 -5.50
N LEU A 167 -13.63 -23.19 -5.52
CA LEU A 167 -15.00 -23.71 -5.63
C LEU A 167 -15.81 -23.43 -4.37
N THR A 168 -15.21 -23.58 -3.19
CA THR A 168 -15.88 -23.34 -1.90
C THR A 168 -16.16 -21.86 -1.68
N PHE A 169 -15.14 -21.01 -1.83
CA PHE A 169 -15.30 -19.57 -1.57
C PHE A 169 -16.00 -18.84 -2.73
N GLY A 170 -15.90 -19.37 -3.95
CA GLY A 170 -16.65 -18.89 -5.11
C GLY A 170 -18.15 -19.16 -4.99
N SER A 171 -18.58 -20.15 -4.21
CA SER A 171 -20.02 -20.39 -3.95
C SER A 171 -20.71 -19.27 -3.16
N ILE A 172 -19.94 -18.49 -2.39
CA ILE A 172 -20.43 -17.35 -1.59
C ILE A 172 -20.44 -16.06 -2.45
N TRP A 173 -19.83 -16.10 -3.63
CA TRP A 173 -19.79 -14.95 -4.52
C TRP A 173 -21.23 -14.55 -4.94
N PRO A 174 -21.54 -13.25 -5.12
CA PRO A 174 -22.93 -12.84 -5.35
C PRO A 174 -23.55 -13.34 -6.66
N TRP A 175 -22.73 -13.90 -7.55
CA TRP A 175 -23.14 -14.58 -8.78
C TRP A 175 -22.18 -15.75 -9.08
N PRO A 176 -22.57 -16.71 -9.93
CA PRO A 176 -21.72 -17.87 -10.24
C PRO A 176 -20.40 -17.46 -10.91
N ILE A 177 -19.30 -17.94 -10.35
CA ILE A 177 -17.95 -17.81 -10.90
C ILE A 177 -17.28 -19.18 -10.96
N ASP A 178 -16.47 -19.40 -11.99
CA ASP A 178 -15.65 -20.61 -12.09
C ASP A 178 -14.39 -20.51 -11.23
N ALA A 179 -13.64 -21.62 -11.16
CA ALA A 179 -12.44 -21.70 -10.35
C ALA A 179 -11.36 -20.68 -10.79
N PHE A 180 -11.23 -20.46 -12.10
CA PHE A 180 -10.22 -19.56 -12.64
C PHE A 180 -10.52 -18.10 -12.30
N HIS A 181 -11.75 -17.64 -12.48
CA HIS A 181 -12.18 -16.29 -12.11
C HIS A 181 -12.07 -16.07 -10.60
N ALA A 182 -12.43 -17.06 -9.76
CA ALA A 182 -12.22 -16.98 -8.32
C ALA A 182 -10.75 -16.75 -7.95
N GLN A 183 -9.82 -17.50 -8.56
CA GLN A 183 -8.39 -17.33 -8.35
C GLN A 183 -7.87 -15.97 -8.84
N VAL A 184 -8.32 -15.49 -10.00
CA VAL A 184 -7.94 -14.16 -10.51
C VAL A 184 -8.48 -13.06 -9.60
N TYR A 185 -9.74 -13.16 -9.15
CA TYR A 185 -10.37 -12.16 -8.29
C TYR A 185 -9.81 -12.16 -6.86
N SER A 186 -9.25 -13.27 -6.40
CA SER A 186 -8.53 -13.34 -5.12
C SER A 186 -7.44 -12.26 -5.00
N ALA A 187 -6.79 -11.94 -6.12
CA ALA A 187 -5.72 -10.95 -6.20
C ALA A 187 -6.18 -9.56 -5.78
N ILE A 188 -7.45 -9.20 -6.02
CA ILE A 188 -8.05 -7.92 -5.64
C ILE A 188 -8.03 -7.76 -4.12
N PHE A 189 -8.47 -8.78 -3.40
CA PHE A 189 -8.53 -8.77 -1.93
C PHE A 189 -7.14 -8.92 -1.30
N LEU A 190 -6.30 -9.79 -1.85
CA LEU A 190 -4.94 -10.02 -1.35
C LEU A 190 -4.03 -8.82 -1.56
N ALA A 191 -4.19 -8.11 -2.69
CA ALA A 191 -3.52 -6.84 -2.90
C ALA A 191 -3.87 -5.87 -1.76
N GLY A 192 -5.16 -5.61 -1.51
CA GLY A 192 -5.62 -4.72 -0.43
C GLY A 192 -5.06 -5.08 0.96
N ALA A 193 -4.90 -6.37 1.27
CA ALA A 193 -4.36 -6.85 2.54
C ALA A 193 -2.82 -6.70 2.68
N GLY A 194 -2.08 -6.52 1.58
CA GLY A 194 -0.61 -6.62 1.53
C GLY A 194 0.16 -5.66 2.45
N ARG A 195 -0.43 -4.53 2.86
CA ARG A 195 0.22 -3.59 3.80
C ARG A 195 0.28 -4.10 5.23
N TYR A 196 -0.57 -5.03 5.63
CA TYR A 196 -0.56 -5.61 6.98
C TYR A 196 0.44 -6.76 7.10
N ILE A 197 0.57 -7.60 6.08
CA ILE A 197 1.51 -8.72 6.03
C ILE A 197 2.96 -8.22 6.22
N SER A 198 3.33 -7.13 5.54
CA SER A 198 4.68 -6.52 5.67
C SER A 198 4.95 -5.84 7.03
N ARG A 199 3.91 -5.56 7.83
CA ARG A 199 4.05 -5.01 9.19
C ARG A 199 4.17 -6.09 10.25
N LEU A 200 3.55 -7.26 10.04
CA LEU A 200 3.63 -8.40 10.96
C LEU A 200 5.04 -8.99 10.97
N ASP A 201 5.66 -9.11 9.79
CA ASP A 201 7.01 -9.66 9.66
C ASP A 201 8.06 -8.80 10.41
N LYS A 202 7.93 -7.48 10.36
CA LYS A 202 8.79 -6.55 11.12
C LYS A 202 8.53 -6.52 12.62
N ARG A 203 7.37 -7.00 13.09
CA ARG A 203 7.06 -7.15 14.52
C ARG A 203 7.57 -8.49 15.04
N ALA A 204 7.37 -9.57 14.28
CA ALA A 204 7.92 -10.88 14.57
C ALA A 204 9.46 -10.85 14.63
N ALA A 205 10.12 -10.22 13.64
CA ALA A 205 11.57 -10.06 13.61
C ALA A 205 12.14 -9.17 14.73
N ARG A 206 11.36 -8.20 15.24
CA ARG A 206 11.75 -7.38 16.40
C ARG A 206 11.51 -8.08 17.73
N GLY A 207 10.46 -8.92 17.82
CA GLY A 207 10.20 -9.76 18.99
C GLY A 207 11.30 -10.81 19.20
N THR A 208 11.79 -11.43 18.12
CA THR A 208 12.89 -12.39 18.17
C THR A 208 14.26 -11.74 18.44
N ALA A 209 14.50 -10.52 17.92
CA ALA A 209 15.70 -9.76 18.25
C ALA A 209 15.71 -9.26 19.71
N GLY A 210 14.56 -8.83 20.25
CA GLY A 210 14.40 -8.46 21.66
C GLY A 210 14.57 -9.64 22.61
N ALA A 211 14.10 -10.83 22.22
CA ALA A 211 14.31 -12.06 23.00
C ALA A 211 15.78 -12.51 23.04
N ARG A 212 16.56 -12.29 21.96
CA ARG A 212 18.02 -12.59 21.95
C ARG A 212 18.84 -11.62 22.79
N LEU A 213 18.41 -10.37 22.94
CA LEU A 213 19.10 -9.39 23.80
C LEU A 213 18.75 -9.57 25.30
N GLY A 214 17.58 -10.13 25.62
CA GLY A 214 17.20 -10.48 26.99
C GLY A 214 17.90 -11.73 27.56
N ALA A 215 18.52 -12.56 26.71
CA ALA A 215 19.23 -13.77 27.13
C ALA A 215 20.72 -13.53 27.45
N VAL A 216 21.24 -12.31 27.21
CA VAL A 216 22.63 -11.92 27.52
C VAL A 216 22.63 -10.81 28.59
N SER A 217 21.95 -11.05 29.71
CA SER A 217 22.12 -10.22 30.92
C SER A 217 22.28 -11.05 32.19
N GLY A 218 22.65 -12.32 32.07
CA GLY A 218 23.03 -13.20 33.17
C GLY A 218 24.52 -13.12 33.53
N TRP A 219 25.09 -11.91 33.57
CA TRP A 219 26.41 -11.72 34.18
C TRP A 219 26.22 -11.54 35.70
N PRO A 220 26.89 -12.33 36.54
CA PRO A 220 26.73 -12.22 37.98
C PRO A 220 27.26 -10.86 38.44
N ALA A 221 26.44 -10.18 39.25
CA ALA A 221 26.77 -8.92 39.88
C ALA A 221 28.13 -9.00 40.59
N CYS A 222 29.09 -8.17 40.15
CA CYS A 222 30.31 -7.89 40.91
C CYS A 222 29.90 -7.31 42.27
N ARG A 223 30.17 -8.05 43.34
CA ARG A 223 30.03 -7.59 44.72
C ARG A 223 30.95 -6.38 44.98
N PRO A 224 30.54 -5.41 45.81
CA PRO A 224 31.41 -4.29 46.17
C PRO A 224 32.50 -4.78 47.12
N TRP A 225 33.76 -4.55 46.77
CA TRP A 225 34.93 -4.79 47.62
C TRP A 225 35.20 -3.59 48.56
N PRO A 226 35.81 -3.81 49.74
CA PRO A 226 35.85 -2.81 50.81
C PRO A 226 36.98 -1.78 50.64
N ARG A 227 36.68 -0.59 51.18
CA ARG A 227 37.53 0.57 51.45
C ARG A 227 39.04 0.33 51.45
N TYR A 228 39.74 1.11 50.63
CA TYR A 228 41.14 1.50 50.90
C TYR A 228 41.25 3.02 50.91
N HIS A 229 41.69 3.54 52.06
CA HIS A 229 42.04 4.95 52.26
C HIS A 229 43.19 5.36 51.35
N ARG A 230 43.03 6.47 50.62
CA ARG A 230 44.14 7.39 50.32
C ARG A 230 43.64 8.83 50.31
N ARG A 231 44.18 9.61 51.25
CA ARG A 231 44.16 11.07 51.27
C ARG A 231 44.86 11.58 50.01
N CYS A 232 44.26 12.52 49.31
CA CYS A 232 44.96 13.61 48.64
C CYS A 232 44.13 14.88 48.81
N SER A 233 44.74 15.86 49.44
CA SER A 233 44.18 17.13 49.88
C SER A 233 43.89 18.06 48.71
N ALA A 234 42.84 18.87 48.86
CA ALA A 234 42.54 20.02 48.02
C ALA A 234 43.54 21.17 48.26
N PRO A 235 43.59 22.13 47.33
CA PRO A 235 43.69 23.53 47.70
C PRO A 235 42.53 24.38 47.16
N ASP A 236 42.35 25.50 47.84
CA ASP A 236 41.20 26.41 47.86
C ASP A 236 40.91 27.21 46.57
N ARG A 237 39.60 27.38 46.35
CA ARG A 237 38.81 28.56 45.92
C ARG A 237 39.56 29.85 45.50
N LEU A 238 39.27 30.34 44.27
CA LEU A 238 39.02 31.75 43.86
C LEU A 238 38.21 31.69 42.52
N ASP A 239 36.93 32.05 42.45
CA ASP A 239 36.29 33.38 42.31
C ASP A 239 36.09 33.84 40.84
N GLY A 240 34.90 34.37 40.57
CA GLY A 240 34.48 35.19 39.42
C GLY A 240 34.69 34.68 37.99
N ASP A 241 33.62 34.43 37.22
CA ASP A 241 32.97 35.50 36.44
C ASP A 241 31.77 34.96 35.63
N ARG A 242 30.82 35.85 35.39
CA ARG A 242 29.53 35.65 34.75
C ARG A 242 29.68 35.72 33.24
N ASP A 243 28.98 34.86 32.51
CA ASP A 243 28.51 35.22 31.16
C ASP A 243 27.10 34.68 30.90
N ILE A 244 26.15 35.61 31.03
CA ILE A 244 24.74 35.49 30.69
C ILE A 244 24.60 35.76 29.19
N VAL A 245 24.35 34.72 28.39
CA VAL A 245 24.00 34.88 26.97
C VAL A 245 22.52 35.26 26.86
N LEU A 246 22.27 36.54 26.59
CA LEU A 246 20.96 37.12 26.30
C LEU A 246 20.35 36.54 25.02
N ALA A 247 19.16 35.94 25.16
CA ALA A 247 18.30 35.53 24.06
C ALA A 247 17.75 36.76 23.31
N ARG A 248 17.98 36.83 21.99
CA ARG A 248 17.30 37.79 21.10
C ARG A 248 15.95 37.24 20.65
N PRO A 249 14.87 38.04 20.65
CA PRO A 249 13.58 37.61 20.12
C PRO A 249 13.58 37.63 18.57
N PHE A 250 13.19 36.49 17.99
CA PHE A 250 13.03 36.28 16.56
C PHE A 250 11.84 37.10 16.04
N ARG A 251 12.13 38.11 15.20
CA ARG A 251 11.15 39.03 14.61
C ARG A 251 10.55 38.37 13.35
N LEU A 252 9.28 37.96 13.43
CA LEU A 252 8.54 37.33 12.33
C LEU A 252 8.21 38.33 11.22
N ASP A 253 8.64 37.99 10.01
CA ASP A 253 8.56 38.81 8.80
C ASP A 253 7.13 38.88 8.23
N ARG A 254 6.78 40.05 7.68
CA ARG A 254 5.41 40.46 7.32
C ARG A 254 4.83 39.63 6.16
N HIS A 255 5.66 38.90 5.42
CA HIS A 255 5.28 38.08 4.27
C HIS A 255 4.56 36.76 4.62
N GLN A 256 4.71 36.23 5.85
CA GLN A 256 4.08 34.96 6.24
C GLN A 256 2.57 35.09 6.54
N ARG A 257 2.08 36.30 6.82
CA ARG A 257 0.64 36.55 7.10
C ARG A 257 -0.24 36.46 5.86
N ARG A 258 0.29 36.67 4.64
CA ARG A 258 -0.51 36.59 3.40
C ARG A 258 -0.82 35.17 2.93
N LEU A 259 -0.10 34.16 3.42
CA LEU A 259 -0.33 32.76 3.01
C LEU A 259 -1.34 32.00 3.90
N GLN A 260 -1.68 32.53 5.08
CA GLN A 260 -2.70 31.91 5.93
C GLN A 260 -4.13 32.30 5.52
N THR A 261 -4.33 33.41 4.81
CA THR A 261 -5.65 33.89 4.41
C THR A 261 -6.25 33.11 3.22
N LEU A 262 -5.45 32.35 2.47
CA LEU A 262 -5.92 31.55 1.31
C LEU A 262 -6.33 30.11 1.67
N ARG A 263 -6.29 29.72 2.96
CA ARG A 263 -6.73 28.39 3.42
C ARG A 263 -8.21 28.31 3.82
N ARG A 264 -8.98 29.39 3.63
CA ARG A 264 -10.42 29.45 3.92
C ARG A 264 -11.24 29.52 2.63
N LEU A 265 -11.29 28.42 1.88
CA LEU A 265 -12.36 28.17 0.91
C LEU A 265 -12.97 26.79 1.19
N PRO A 266 -14.30 26.66 1.29
CA PRO A 266 -14.97 25.42 1.64
C PRO A 266 -15.16 24.58 0.37
N VAL A 267 -14.63 23.35 0.34
CA VAL A 267 -14.92 22.39 -0.73
C VAL A 267 -15.36 21.07 -0.10
N PHE A 268 -16.68 20.90 -0.15
CA PHE A 268 -17.45 19.66 -0.25
C PHE A 268 -17.12 18.49 0.71
N SER A 269 -17.89 18.46 1.81
CA SER A 269 -18.36 17.22 2.42
C SER A 269 -19.20 16.44 1.41
N LEU A 270 -18.78 15.21 1.07
CA LEU A 270 -19.71 14.20 0.57
C LEU A 270 -19.85 13.14 1.66
N ALA A 271 -20.95 13.25 2.41
CA ALA A 271 -21.42 12.24 3.33
C ALA A 271 -21.96 11.06 2.53
N ILE A 272 -21.44 9.86 2.76
CA ILE A 272 -22.08 8.62 2.34
C ILE A 272 -23.23 8.39 3.34
N GLY A 273 -24.40 8.92 2.99
CA GLY A 273 -25.65 8.58 3.65
C GLY A 273 -26.09 7.19 3.20
N ILE A 274 -26.14 6.26 4.15
CA ILE A 274 -26.82 4.98 3.99
C ILE A 274 -28.32 5.30 4.02
N GLY A 275 -28.92 5.40 2.85
CA GLY A 275 -30.37 5.47 2.66
C GLY A 275 -30.95 4.06 2.65
N CYS A 276 -31.70 3.74 3.71
CA CYS A 276 -32.65 2.66 3.77
C CYS A 276 -33.91 3.06 2.98
N GLY A 277 -34.50 2.16 2.18
CA GLY A 277 -35.83 2.38 1.58
C GLY A 277 -36.05 1.76 0.20
N ASP A 278 -36.70 0.59 0.22
CA ASP A 278 -37.79 0.16 -0.66
C ASP A 278 -37.57 -0.11 -2.16
N GLY A 279 -37.53 -1.42 -2.46
CA GLY A 279 -38.53 -2.10 -3.29
C GLY A 279 -38.66 -1.71 -4.75
N TRP A 280 -38.02 -2.49 -5.64
CA TRP A 280 -38.51 -2.68 -7.01
C TRP A 280 -38.40 -4.14 -7.45
N ILE A 281 -39.57 -4.77 -7.48
CA ILE A 281 -39.98 -5.93 -8.26
C ILE A 281 -39.90 -5.57 -9.76
N PHE A 282 -39.51 -6.50 -10.63
CA PHE A 282 -40.10 -6.87 -11.95
C PHE A 282 -39.14 -7.87 -12.62
N ARG A 283 -39.54 -9.16 -12.68
CA ARG A 283 -39.95 -9.91 -13.89
C ARG A 283 -38.90 -9.99 -14.98
#